data_AF-A0A9E2SCY7-F1
#
_entry.id   AF-A0A9E2SCY7-F1
#
_cell.length_a   1.000
_cell.length_b   1.000
_cell.length_c   1.000
_cell.angle_alpha   90.00
_cell.angle_beta   90.00
_cell.angle_gamma   90.00
#
_symmetry.space_group_name_H-M   'P 1'
#
loop_
_entity.id
_entity.type
_entity.pdbx_description
1 polymer ?
#
loop_
_entity_poly.entity_id
_entity_poly.type
_entity_poly.pdbx_seq_one_letter_code
_entity_poly.pdbx_strand_id
1 'polypeptide(L)'
;MKTSTIKLALLSIAFIGCFGLINACKKNNEEVDKTCKVTFILNQTNAAGDTVNVAATAGLLVQNAPAPVRAGFTFAGWYANSADANPDPTKNTAAPKFPAYDITKKPIYLDVILYARWVK
;
A
#
# COMPACT_ATOMS: atom_id res chain seq x y z
N MET A 1 63.77 1.81 -26.97
CA MET A 1 63.12 2.92 -27.69
C MET A 1 62.15 3.56 -26.70
N LYS A 2 62.63 4.35 -25.72
CA LYS A 2 62.85 5.83 -25.71
C LYS A 2 61.50 6.55 -25.97
N THR A 3 60.95 7.41 -25.09
CA THR A 3 61.47 8.56 -24.28
C THR A 3 60.38 8.94 -23.23
N SER A 4 60.58 9.23 -21.93
CA SER A 4 61.39 10.22 -21.16
C SER A 4 60.90 11.69 -21.19
N THR A 5 60.51 12.24 -20.02
CA THR A 5 60.67 13.64 -19.46
C THR A 5 59.94 13.69 -18.10
N ILE A 6 60.53 13.76 -16.88
CA ILE A 6 61.38 14.71 -16.11
C ILE A 6 60.65 15.97 -15.54
N LYS A 7 60.75 16.15 -14.20
CA LYS A 7 60.81 17.37 -13.31
C LYS A 7 59.70 17.41 -12.23
N LEU A 8 59.97 17.12 -10.95
CA LEU A 8 60.68 17.89 -9.89
C LEU A 8 59.90 19.13 -9.39
N ALA A 9 59.24 19.03 -8.22
CA ALA A 9 59.09 20.14 -7.25
C ALA A 9 58.62 19.62 -5.86
N LEU A 10 59.34 20.04 -4.83
CA LEU A 10 59.12 19.88 -3.39
C LEU A 10 58.04 20.84 -2.85
N LEU A 11 57.77 20.75 -1.54
CA LEU A 11 56.94 21.58 -0.64
C LEU A 11 55.50 21.04 -0.46
N SER A 12 54.94 20.86 0.74
CA SER A 12 55.32 21.36 2.07
C SER A 12 54.34 20.83 3.14
N ILE A 13 54.89 20.49 4.30
CA ILE A 13 54.38 20.77 5.66
C ILE A 13 53.18 19.95 6.16
N ALA A 14 53.47 19.33 7.32
CA ALA A 14 52.60 18.59 8.20
C ALA A 14 51.36 19.38 8.67
N PHE A 15 50.25 18.68 8.85
CA PHE A 15 49.37 18.93 9.99
C PHE A 15 49.08 17.61 10.69
N ILE A 16 49.75 17.45 11.81
CA ILE A 16 49.49 16.47 12.84
C ILE A 16 48.06 16.68 13.34
N GLY A 17 47.34 15.56 13.49
CA GLY A 17 46.30 15.43 14.49
C GLY A 17 44.94 15.98 14.11
N CYS A 18 43.97 15.09 13.92
CA CYS A 18 42.98 14.81 14.95
C CYS A 18 41.93 13.85 14.38
N PHE A 19 41.61 12.83 15.19
CA PHE A 19 40.26 12.31 15.36
C PHE A 19 39.36 12.27 14.11
N GLY A 20 39.39 11.14 13.43
CA GLY A 20 38.38 10.78 12.43
C GLY A 20 37.81 9.41 12.71
N LEU A 21 37.12 9.24 13.84
CA LEU A 21 36.16 8.15 14.03
C LEU A 21 35.00 8.35 13.04
N ILE A 22 35.22 8.07 11.76
CA ILE A 22 34.11 7.76 10.85
C ILE A 22 33.79 6.29 11.05
N ASN A 23 33.19 6.01 12.21
CA ASN A 23 32.27 4.90 12.30
C ASN A 23 31.17 5.26 11.30
N ALA A 24 31.29 4.72 10.09
CA ALA A 24 30.31 4.96 9.05
C ALA A 24 28.96 4.55 9.64
N CYS A 25 28.08 5.52 9.88
CA CYS A 25 26.67 5.25 10.03
C CYS A 25 26.26 4.53 8.75
N LYS A 26 26.24 3.20 8.80
CA LYS A 26 25.43 2.42 7.90
C LYS A 26 24.02 2.89 8.21
N LYS A 27 23.50 3.82 7.40
CA LYS A 27 22.06 3.95 7.28
C LYS A 27 21.65 2.63 6.67
N ASN A 28 21.12 1.74 7.50
CA ASN A 28 20.45 0.55 7.02
C ASN A 28 19.32 1.10 6.14
N ASN A 29 19.48 1.04 4.83
CA ASN A 29 18.37 1.25 3.93
C ASN A 29 17.52 -0.02 4.00
N GLU A 30 16.84 -0.20 5.14
CA GLU A 30 15.77 -1.18 5.26
C GLU A 30 14.65 -0.66 4.38
N GLU A 31 14.45 -1.31 3.23
CA GLU A 31 13.24 -1.13 2.45
C GLU A 31 12.07 -1.50 3.35
N VAL A 32 11.45 -0.49 3.95
CA VAL A 32 10.16 -0.65 4.63
C VAL A 32 9.23 -1.29 3.60
N ASP A 33 8.71 -2.47 3.90
CA ASP A 33 7.65 -3.07 3.11
C ASP A 33 6.44 -2.15 3.16
N LYS A 34 6.20 -1.45 2.05
CA LYS A 34 5.08 -0.53 1.88
C LYS A 34 3.86 -1.25 1.34
N THR A 35 3.77 -2.57 1.45
CA THR A 35 2.63 -3.33 0.95
C THR A 35 1.55 -3.42 2.01
N CYS A 36 0.32 -3.09 1.65
CA CYS A 36 -0.88 -3.30 2.44
C CYS A 36 -1.76 -4.37 1.78
N LYS A 37 -2.40 -5.20 2.60
CA LYS A 37 -3.38 -6.18 2.15
C LYS A 37 -4.78 -5.55 2.14
N VAL A 38 -5.40 -5.55 0.98
CA VAL A 38 -6.82 -5.19 0.80
C VAL A 38 -7.61 -6.48 0.62
N THR A 39 -8.49 -6.78 1.57
CA THR A 39 -9.36 -7.96 1.52
C THR A 39 -10.75 -7.52 1.08
N PHE A 40 -11.15 -7.86 -0.13
CA PHE A 40 -12.50 -7.62 -0.64
C PHE A 40 -13.41 -8.80 -0.28
N ILE A 41 -14.44 -8.55 0.52
CA ILE A 41 -15.52 -9.49 0.79
C ILE A 41 -16.67 -9.14 -0.16
N LEU A 42 -16.86 -9.94 -1.20
CA LEU A 42 -17.78 -9.68 -2.31
C LEU A 42 -19.25 -9.84 -1.93
N ASN A 43 -19.57 -10.53 -0.82
CA ASN A 43 -20.94 -10.77 -0.35
C ASN A 43 -21.90 -11.19 -1.49
N GLN A 44 -21.47 -12.08 -2.38
CA GLN A 44 -22.26 -12.52 -3.54
C GLN A 44 -23.17 -13.69 -3.16
N THR A 45 -22.60 -14.66 -2.46
CA THR A 45 -23.23 -15.95 -2.10
C THR A 45 -23.40 -16.12 -0.59
N ASN A 46 -22.86 -15.20 0.22
CA ASN A 46 -22.76 -15.31 1.68
C ASN A 46 -21.87 -16.47 2.15
N ALA A 47 -21.06 -17.05 1.24
CA ALA A 47 -20.12 -18.12 1.54
C ALA A 47 -18.69 -17.57 1.75
N ALA A 48 -17.84 -18.35 2.43
CA ALA A 48 -16.44 -18.00 2.67
C ALA A 48 -15.63 -17.75 1.38
N GLY A 49 -16.09 -18.25 0.22
CA GLY A 49 -15.49 -18.07 -1.10
C GLY A 49 -15.63 -16.67 -1.71
N ASP A 50 -16.43 -15.79 -1.11
CA ASP A 50 -16.61 -14.41 -1.58
C ASP A 50 -15.43 -13.50 -1.19
N THR A 51 -14.20 -14.02 -1.08
CA THR A 51 -13.04 -13.24 -0.62
C THR A 51 -11.98 -13.11 -1.71
N VAL A 52 -11.56 -11.89 -2.01
CA VAL A 52 -10.46 -11.58 -2.95
C VAL A 52 -9.42 -10.73 -2.22
N ASN A 53 -8.17 -11.17 -2.21
CA ASN A 53 -7.06 -10.42 -1.63
C ASN A 53 -6.30 -9.68 -2.73
N VAL A 54 -6.04 -8.40 -2.53
CA VAL A 54 -5.24 -7.55 -3.41
C VAL A 54 -4.13 -6.91 -2.59
N ALA A 55 -2.91 -6.95 -3.10
CA ALA A 55 -1.80 -6.18 -2.56
C ALA A 55 -1.85 -4.76 -3.12
N ALA A 56 -1.77 -3.76 -2.24
CA ALA A 56 -1.70 -2.35 -2.60
C ALA A 56 -0.45 -1.72 -2.00
N THR A 57 0.16 -0.77 -2.70
CA THR A 57 1.26 0.02 -2.12
C THR A 57 0.67 1.13 -1.24
N ALA A 58 1.17 1.25 -0.02
CA ALA A 58 0.81 2.26 0.95
C ALA A 58 0.96 3.66 0.36
N GLY A 59 -0.06 4.50 0.51
CA GLY A 59 -0.14 5.84 -0.07
C GLY A 59 -0.60 5.88 -1.53
N LEU A 60 -0.82 4.74 -2.19
CA LEU A 60 -1.37 4.67 -3.54
C LEU A 60 -2.81 4.16 -3.58
N LEU A 61 -3.49 4.42 -4.70
CA LEU A 61 -4.80 3.87 -5.01
C LEU A 61 -4.71 2.37 -5.30
N VAL A 62 -5.74 1.63 -4.90
CA VAL A 62 -5.83 0.19 -5.17
C VAL A 62 -5.93 -0.05 -6.68
N GLN A 63 -5.03 -0.88 -7.21
CA GLN A 63 -5.08 -1.35 -8.59
C GLN A 63 -5.74 -2.73 -8.65
N ASN A 64 -6.38 -3.06 -9.77
CA ASN A 64 -6.98 -4.38 -10.02
C ASN A 64 -8.02 -4.81 -8.96
N ALA A 65 -8.80 -3.87 -8.42
CA ALA A 65 -9.92 -4.19 -7.55
C ALA A 65 -10.97 -5.04 -8.31
N PRO A 66 -11.64 -5.99 -7.64
CA PRO A 66 -12.68 -6.78 -8.28
C PRO A 66 -13.86 -5.90 -8.68
N ALA A 67 -14.48 -6.21 -9.81
CA ALA A 67 -15.77 -5.66 -10.24
C ALA A 67 -16.86 -6.70 -9.93
N PRO A 68 -17.48 -6.67 -8.74
CA PRO A 68 -18.35 -7.74 -8.31
C PRO A 68 -19.72 -7.64 -9.01
N VAL A 69 -20.35 -8.79 -9.23
CA VAL A 69 -21.69 -8.90 -9.84
C VAL A 69 -22.53 -9.85 -9.00
N ARG A 70 -23.77 -9.47 -8.67
CA ARG A 70 -24.71 -10.29 -7.91
C ARG A 70 -26.08 -10.25 -8.58
N ALA A 71 -26.56 -11.39 -9.06
CA ALA A 71 -27.83 -11.46 -9.80
C ALA A 71 -29.01 -10.95 -8.96
N GLY A 72 -29.79 -10.03 -9.53
CA GLY A 72 -30.96 -9.44 -8.88
C GLY A 72 -30.67 -8.36 -7.83
N PHE A 73 -29.42 -7.88 -7.74
CA PHE A 73 -29.01 -6.80 -6.84
C PHE A 73 -28.13 -5.77 -7.54
N THR A 74 -28.13 -4.55 -7.01
CA THR A 74 -27.27 -3.45 -7.44
C THR A 74 -26.10 -3.29 -6.45
N PHE A 75 -24.89 -3.14 -6.98
CA PHE A 75 -23.71 -2.84 -6.17
C PHE A 75 -23.78 -1.40 -5.67
N ALA A 76 -23.84 -1.22 -4.35
CA ALA A 76 -23.98 0.09 -3.70
C ALA A 76 -22.65 0.65 -3.19
N GLY A 77 -21.55 -0.09 -3.32
CA GLY A 77 -20.21 0.35 -2.96
C GLY A 77 -19.48 -0.56 -1.98
N TRP A 78 -18.23 -0.21 -1.70
CA TRP A 78 -17.35 -0.87 -0.74
C TRP A 78 -17.45 -0.18 0.62
N TYR A 79 -17.61 -0.95 1.69
CA TYR A 79 -17.71 -0.43 3.06
C TYR A 79 -16.70 -1.11 3.96
N ALA A 80 -16.07 -0.37 4.87
CA ALA A 80 -15.14 -0.95 5.86
C ALA A 80 -15.87 -1.59 7.05
N ASN A 81 -17.19 -1.42 7.15
CA ASN A 81 -18.02 -1.96 8.22
C ASN A 81 -19.02 -2.97 7.65
N SER A 82 -18.99 -4.20 8.15
CA SER A 82 -19.89 -5.27 7.71
C SER A 82 -21.35 -5.02 8.07
N ALA A 83 -21.65 -4.20 9.09
CA ALA A 83 -23.03 -3.82 9.42
C ALA A 83 -23.64 -2.90 8.35
N ASP A 84 -22.82 -2.09 7.70
CA ASP A 84 -23.21 -1.24 6.57
C ASP A 84 -23.16 -1.98 5.22
N ALA A 85 -22.72 -3.23 5.21
CA ALA A 85 -22.69 -4.09 4.03
C ALA A 85 -23.05 -5.51 4.46
N ASN A 86 -24.27 -5.65 5.00
CA ASN A 86 -24.75 -6.93 5.50
C ASN A 86 -24.67 -7.96 4.36
N PRO A 87 -24.09 -9.14 4.60
CA PRO A 87 -24.05 -10.20 3.60
C PRO A 87 -25.45 -10.53 3.06
N ASP A 88 -26.45 -10.54 3.95
CA ASP A 88 -27.86 -10.59 3.58
C ASP A 88 -28.33 -9.21 3.09
N PRO A 89 -28.48 -9.02 1.76
CA PRO A 89 -28.77 -7.72 1.17
C PRO A 89 -30.19 -7.25 1.51
N THR A 90 -31.08 -8.15 1.94
CA THR A 90 -32.42 -7.80 2.38
C THR A 90 -32.42 -6.99 3.69
N LYS A 91 -31.29 -7.00 4.42
CA LYS A 91 -31.07 -6.21 5.64
C LYS A 91 -30.42 -4.85 5.37
N ASN A 92 -29.97 -4.59 4.14
CA ASN A 92 -29.34 -3.31 3.75
C ASN A 92 -30.39 -2.23 3.41
N THR A 93 -31.46 -2.13 4.19
CA THR A 93 -32.59 -1.21 3.95
C THR A 93 -32.40 0.17 4.60
N ALA A 94 -31.68 0.24 5.72
CA ALA A 94 -31.34 1.50 6.36
C ALA A 94 -30.16 2.18 5.67
N ALA A 95 -30.08 3.51 5.77
CA ALA A 95 -28.91 4.26 5.32
C ALA A 95 -27.63 3.78 6.03
N PRO A 96 -26.49 3.66 5.33
CA PRO A 96 -25.21 3.34 5.95
C PRO A 96 -24.84 4.34 7.06
N LYS A 97 -24.28 3.85 8.16
CA LYS A 97 -23.74 4.68 9.24
C LYS A 97 -22.43 5.35 8.85
N PHE A 98 -21.63 4.68 8.02
CA PHE A 98 -20.38 5.21 7.48
C PHE A 98 -20.46 5.36 5.96
N PRO A 99 -19.74 6.34 5.37
CA PRO A 99 -19.71 6.50 3.93
C PRO A 99 -18.98 5.32 3.27
N ALA A 100 -19.33 5.05 2.01
CA ALA A 100 -18.59 4.10 1.19
C ALA A 100 -17.11 4.53 1.07
N TYR A 101 -16.23 3.54 1.03
CA TYR A 101 -14.82 3.71 0.74
C TYR A 101 -14.62 3.78 -0.78
N ASP A 102 -14.32 4.98 -1.28
CA ASP A 102 -14.02 5.20 -2.69
C ASP A 102 -12.57 4.81 -3.01
N ILE A 103 -12.36 3.55 -3.38
CA ILE A 103 -11.05 2.99 -3.75
C ILE A 103 -10.36 3.70 -4.93
N THR A 104 -11.10 4.51 -5.70
CA THR A 104 -10.57 5.26 -6.84
C THR A 104 -10.07 6.66 -6.46
N LYS A 105 -10.42 7.14 -5.26
CA LYS A 105 -10.03 8.46 -4.77
C LYS A 105 -9.26 8.44 -3.46
N LYS A 106 -9.39 7.37 -2.68
CA LYS A 106 -8.78 7.25 -1.36
C LYS A 106 -7.64 6.21 -1.40
N PRO A 107 -6.39 6.62 -1.12
CA PRO A 107 -5.28 5.70 -0.99
C PRO A 107 -5.37 4.80 0.24
N ILE A 108 -4.76 3.63 0.16
CA ILE A 108 -4.63 2.69 1.28
C ILE A 108 -3.33 2.97 2.04
N TYR A 109 -3.37 2.96 3.37
CA TYR A 109 -2.20 3.15 4.23
C TYR A 109 -1.95 1.98 5.20
N LEU A 110 -2.94 1.11 5.35
CA LEU A 110 -2.95 -0.02 6.28
C LEU A 110 -3.86 -1.12 5.73
N ASP A 111 -3.67 -2.33 6.24
CA ASP A 111 -4.49 -3.48 5.87
C ASP A 111 -5.97 -3.23 6.13
N VAL A 112 -6.81 -3.46 5.13
CA VAL A 112 -8.25 -3.15 5.21
C VAL A 112 -9.08 -4.31 4.71
N ILE A 113 -10.27 -4.46 5.29
CA ILE A 113 -11.31 -5.33 4.78
C ILE A 113 -12.43 -4.45 4.23
N LEU A 114 -12.81 -4.66 2.97
CA LEU A 114 -13.87 -3.93 2.28
C LEU A 114 -14.98 -4.90 1.89
N TYR A 115 -16.17 -4.65 2.40
CA TYR A 115 -17.37 -5.44 2.17
C TYR A 115 -18.20 -4.81 1.05
N ALA A 116 -18.59 -5.60 0.06
CA ALA A 116 -19.52 -5.16 -0.96
C ALA A 116 -20.91 -5.02 -0.34
N ARG A 117 -21.49 -3.81 -0.43
CA ARG A 117 -22.90 -3.59 -0.11
C ARG A 117 -23.75 -3.83 -1.35
N TRP A 118 -24.79 -4.63 -1.18
CA TRP A 118 -25.79 -4.93 -2.20
C TRP A 118 -27.15 -4.47 -1.74
N VAL A 119 -27.92 -3.87 -2.66
CA VAL A 119 -29.30 -3.43 -2.45
C VAL A 119 -30.17 -3.92 -3.60
N LYS A 120 -31.46 -4.12 -3.35
CA LYS A 120 -32.43 -4.54 -4.37
C LYS A 120 -32.98 -3.35 -5.13
#